data_AF-A0A8J5REE0-F1
#
_entry.id   AF-A0A8J5REE0-F1
#
_cell.length_a   1.000
_cell.length_b   1.000
_cell.length_c   1.000
_cell.angle_alpha   90.00
_cell.angle_beta   90.00
_cell.angle_gamma   90.00
#
_symmetry.space_group_name_H-M   'P 1'
#
loop_
_entity.id
_entity.type
_entity.pdbx_description
1 polymer ?
#
loop_
_entity_poly.entity_id
_entity_poly.type
_entity_poly.pdbx_seq_one_letter_code
_entity_poly.pdbx_strand_id
1 'polypeptide(L)'
;MYKQRPLRNSAGRILKHELQSKELPNTRIEPDRRWFGNTRVVNQKELEFFREELQSRLSNNYNVILKERKLPLSLLQDHQKKADDSQDAFEDKHASSKLLKDEEEDGLRDLVRHTMFEKGQSKNLG
;
A
#
# COMPACT_ATOMS: atom_id res chain seq x y z
N MET A 1 10.73 -26.38 33.78
CA MET A 1 9.91 -25.18 33.50
C MET A 1 8.96 -24.83 34.64
N TYR A 2 8.05 -25.73 35.07
CA TYR A 2 6.98 -25.39 36.03
C TYR A 2 7.38 -25.23 37.51
N LYS A 3 8.63 -25.50 37.90
CA LYS A 3 9.12 -25.35 39.29
C LYS A 3 10.46 -24.60 39.36
N GLN A 4 10.58 -23.54 38.57
CA GLN A 4 11.76 -22.67 38.53
C GLN A 4 11.54 -21.50 39.50
N ARG A 5 12.40 -21.34 40.50
CA ARG A 5 12.35 -20.27 41.52
C ARG A 5 13.73 -19.62 41.66
N PRO A 6 13.80 -18.32 41.96
CA PRO A 6 15.09 -17.66 42.21
C PRO A 6 15.79 -18.27 43.43
N LEU A 7 17.07 -18.57 43.28
CA LEU A 7 17.91 -18.97 44.40
C LEU A 7 18.20 -17.74 45.27
N ARG A 8 18.02 -17.86 46.59
CA ARG A 8 18.20 -16.78 47.55
C ARG A 8 19.19 -17.17 48.64
N ASN A 9 19.90 -16.20 49.20
CA ASN A 9 20.69 -16.40 50.42
C ASN A 9 19.80 -16.36 51.67
N SER A 10 20.37 -16.68 52.84
CA SER A 10 19.66 -16.63 54.13
C SER A 10 19.08 -15.24 54.46
N ALA A 11 19.70 -14.17 53.96
CA ALA A 11 19.21 -12.79 54.08
C ALA A 11 18.12 -12.41 53.04
N GLY A 12 17.64 -13.35 52.23
CA GLY A 12 16.58 -13.15 51.24
C GLY A 12 16.98 -12.47 49.92
N ARG A 13 18.27 -12.14 49.74
CA ARG A 13 18.79 -11.56 48.48
C ARG A 13 18.87 -12.62 47.38
N ILE A 14 18.44 -12.26 46.17
CA ILE A 14 18.45 -13.15 44.99
C ILE A 14 19.87 -13.29 44.48
N LEU A 15 20.35 -14.53 44.39
CA LEU A 15 21.68 -14.88 43.87
C LEU A 15 21.64 -15.15 42.37
N LYS A 16 20.64 -15.90 41.88
CA LYS A 16 20.52 -16.28 40.48
C LYS A 16 19.07 -16.58 40.10
N HIS A 17 18.71 -16.22 38.88
CA HIS A 17 17.48 -16.62 38.22
C HIS A 17 17.78 -16.90 36.74
N GLU A 18 17.28 -18.01 36.18
CA GLU A 18 17.77 -18.55 34.90
C GLU A 18 17.52 -17.64 33.69
N LEU A 19 16.44 -16.87 33.67
CA LEU A 19 16.06 -15.99 32.54
C LEU A 19 15.86 -14.53 32.94
N GLN A 20 16.41 -14.12 34.09
CA GLN A 20 16.32 -12.74 34.58
C GLN A 20 17.71 -12.26 35.01
N SER A 21 18.62 -12.13 34.03
CA SER A 21 19.91 -11.48 34.25
C SER A 21 19.72 -9.98 34.46
N LYS A 22 20.54 -9.39 35.33
CA LYS A 22 20.57 -7.94 35.60
C LYS A 22 21.47 -7.17 34.63
N GLU A 23 22.37 -7.90 33.96
CA GLU A 23 23.33 -7.35 33.02
C GLU A 23 22.64 -6.92 31.74
N LEU A 24 22.90 -5.68 31.30
CA LEU A 24 22.42 -5.18 30.03
C LEU A 24 23.37 -5.68 28.93
N PRO A 25 22.90 -6.48 27.96
CA PRO A 25 23.73 -6.84 26.82
C PRO A 25 24.01 -5.60 25.95
N ASN A 26 25.12 -5.61 25.22
CA ASN A 26 25.37 -4.60 24.20
C ASN A 26 24.30 -4.71 23.11
N THR A 27 23.58 -3.61 22.87
CA THR A 27 22.43 -3.54 21.95
C THR A 27 22.80 -3.01 20.57
N ARG A 28 24.05 -2.55 20.37
CA ARG A 28 24.47 -2.00 19.09
C ARG A 28 24.63 -3.11 18.06
N ILE A 29 23.96 -2.95 16.93
CA ILE A 29 24.07 -3.87 15.80
C ILE A 29 25.18 -3.33 14.86
N GLU A 30 26.13 -4.18 14.50
CA GLU A 30 27.27 -3.80 13.66
C GLU A 30 26.84 -3.52 12.22
N PRO A 31 27.34 -2.47 11.56
CA PRO A 31 26.96 -2.19 10.18
C PRO A 31 27.44 -3.31 9.23
N ASP A 32 26.52 -3.99 8.56
CA ASP A 32 26.81 -5.01 7.54
C ASP A 32 26.06 -4.71 6.24
N ARG A 33 26.77 -4.81 5.11
CA ARG A 33 26.20 -4.64 3.76
C ARG A 33 25.16 -5.71 3.43
N ARG A 34 25.25 -6.89 4.07
CA ARG A 34 24.33 -8.01 3.86
C ARG A 34 22.91 -7.73 4.32
N TRP A 35 22.69 -6.78 5.21
CA TRP A 35 21.33 -6.43 5.67
C TRP A 35 20.44 -5.86 4.58
N PHE A 36 21.06 -5.22 3.60
CA PHE A 36 20.36 -4.56 2.50
C PHE A 36 20.30 -5.44 1.24
N GLY A 37 20.88 -6.63 1.28
CA GLY A 37 20.78 -7.61 0.20
C GLY A 37 19.45 -8.37 0.26
N ASN A 38 18.98 -8.82 -0.91
CA ASN A 38 17.77 -9.62 -1.01
C ASN A 38 17.92 -10.94 -0.22
N THR A 39 17.09 -11.15 0.79
CA THR A 39 17.17 -12.34 1.67
C THR A 39 16.38 -13.54 1.15
N ARG A 40 15.40 -13.31 0.26
CA ARG A 40 14.58 -14.33 -0.42
C ARG A 40 14.35 -13.87 -1.85
N VAL A 41 14.71 -14.71 -2.82
CA VAL A 41 14.52 -14.46 -4.25
C VAL A 41 13.85 -15.69 -4.84
N VAL A 42 12.88 -15.48 -5.73
CA VAL A 42 12.15 -16.52 -6.44
C VAL A 42 12.20 -16.20 -7.92
N ASN A 43 12.44 -17.19 -8.77
CA ASN A 43 12.45 -17.01 -10.22
C ASN A 43 11.02 -16.91 -10.77
N GLN A 44 10.80 -16.14 -11.84
CA GLN A 44 9.47 -15.96 -12.42
C GLN A 44 8.81 -17.28 -12.86
N LYS A 45 9.58 -18.18 -13.50
CA LYS A 45 9.10 -19.49 -13.94
C LYS A 45 8.71 -20.40 -12.77
N GLU A 46 9.49 -20.35 -11.68
CA GLU A 46 9.21 -21.11 -10.46
C GLU A 46 7.98 -20.56 -9.75
N LEU A 47 7.79 -19.24 -9.77
CA LEU A 47 6.60 -18.58 -9.21
C LEU A 47 5.35 -19.03 -9.96
N GLU A 48 5.39 -19.04 -11.29
CA GLU A 48 4.26 -19.48 -12.12
C GLU A 48 3.91 -20.95 -11.89
N PHE A 49 4.90 -21.85 -11.94
CA PHE A 49 4.71 -23.26 -11.58
C PHE A 49 4.08 -23.43 -10.19
N PHE A 50 4.57 -22.66 -9.21
CA PHE A 50 4.07 -22.71 -7.85
C PHE A 50 2.62 -22.22 -7.72
N ARG A 51 2.22 -21.21 -8.51
CA ARG A 51 0.82 -20.73 -8.57
C ARG A 51 -0.12 -21.83 -9.04
N GLU A 52 0.23 -22.52 -10.12
CA GLU A 52 -0.57 -23.60 -10.69
C GLU A 52 -0.69 -24.78 -9.72
N GLU A 53 0.42 -25.22 -9.15
CA GLU A 53 0.44 -26.34 -8.20
C GLU A 53 -0.40 -26.02 -6.95
N LEU A 54 -0.28 -24.81 -6.40
CA LEU A 54 -1.10 -24.40 -5.25
C LEU A 54 -2.58 -24.29 -5.60
N GLN A 55 -2.94 -23.70 -6.74
CA GLN A 55 -4.34 -23.56 -7.14
C GLN A 55 -5.00 -24.93 -7.29
N SER A 56 -4.28 -25.91 -7.87
CA SER A 56 -4.77 -27.28 -7.97
C SER A 56 -4.99 -27.93 -6.60
N ARG A 57 -4.06 -27.74 -5.64
CA ARG A 57 -4.15 -28.38 -4.32
C ARG A 57 -5.14 -27.69 -3.38
N LEU A 58 -5.29 -26.37 -3.47
CA LEU A 58 -6.27 -25.59 -2.70
C LEU A 58 -7.72 -25.85 -3.15
N SER A 59 -7.94 -26.29 -4.40
CA SER A 59 -9.28 -26.63 -4.89
C SER A 59 -9.94 -27.79 -4.12
N ASN A 60 -9.14 -28.61 -3.43
CA ASN A 60 -9.62 -29.72 -2.62
C ASN A 60 -9.64 -29.33 -1.12
N ASN A 61 -10.84 -29.35 -0.53
CA ASN A 61 -11.12 -28.94 0.86
C ASN A 61 -10.51 -29.86 1.93
N TYR A 62 -9.94 -31.01 1.56
CA TYR A 62 -9.34 -31.97 2.49
C TYR A 62 -7.81 -31.86 2.60
N ASN A 63 -7.19 -30.99 1.80
CA ASN A 63 -5.73 -30.84 1.80
C ASN A 63 -5.29 -29.80 2.84
N VAL A 64 -4.31 -30.15 3.68
CA VAL A 64 -3.74 -29.25 4.69
C VAL A 64 -2.25 -29.04 4.43
N ILE A 65 -1.79 -27.79 4.49
CA ILE A 65 -0.39 -27.43 4.31
C ILE A 65 0.37 -27.71 5.62
N LEU A 66 1.38 -28.59 5.57
CA LEU A 66 2.16 -28.98 6.75
C LEU A 66 3.31 -28.02 7.09
N LYS A 67 3.81 -27.23 6.11
CA LYS A 67 5.01 -26.37 6.27
C LYS A 67 4.81 -25.00 5.65
N GLU A 68 4.08 -24.12 6.35
CA GLU A 68 3.74 -22.77 5.88
C GLU A 68 4.92 -21.77 5.86
N ARG A 69 5.91 -21.93 6.76
CA ARG A 69 6.89 -20.86 7.08
C ARG A 69 7.86 -20.48 5.95
N LYS A 70 7.94 -21.28 4.88
CA LYS A 70 8.82 -21.02 3.71
C LYS A 70 8.06 -20.54 2.48
N LEU A 71 6.74 -20.48 2.53
CA LEU A 71 5.89 -20.22 1.37
C LEU A 71 5.49 -18.74 1.36
N PRO A 72 5.94 -17.93 0.38
CA PRO A 72 5.51 -16.55 0.24
C PRO A 72 4.10 -16.49 -0.36
N LEU A 73 3.08 -16.84 0.45
CA LEU A 73 1.67 -16.86 0.02
C LEU A 73 1.18 -15.48 -0.45
N SER A 74 1.82 -14.39 -0.01
CA SER A 74 1.54 -13.03 -0.49
C SER A 74 1.74 -12.86 -2.00
N LEU A 75 2.59 -13.68 -2.64
CA LEU A 75 2.81 -13.61 -4.09
C LEU A 75 1.70 -14.31 -4.90
N LEU A 76 0.75 -14.97 -4.24
CA LEU A 76 -0.36 -15.64 -4.91
C LEU A 76 -1.49 -14.70 -5.30
N GLN A 77 -1.64 -13.56 -4.61
CA GLN A 77 -2.74 -12.61 -4.83
C GLN A 77 -2.30 -11.45 -5.75
N ASP A 78 -2.64 -11.52 -7.04
CA ASP A 78 -2.46 -10.39 -7.95
C ASP A 78 -3.46 -9.28 -7.64
N HIS A 79 -2.95 -8.08 -7.40
CA HIS A 79 -3.70 -6.89 -7.01
C HIS A 79 -4.44 -6.23 -8.19
N GLN A 80 -4.46 -6.86 -9.36
CA GLN A 80 -5.02 -6.28 -10.59
C GLN A 80 -6.51 -5.92 -10.47
N LYS A 81 -7.27 -6.57 -9.58
CA LYS A 81 -8.70 -6.29 -9.38
C LYS A 81 -9.02 -4.96 -8.68
N LYS A 82 -8.04 -4.12 -8.34
CA LYS A 82 -8.26 -2.89 -7.56
C LYS A 82 -8.17 -1.59 -8.37
N ALA A 83 -7.64 -1.64 -9.60
CA ALA A 83 -7.39 -0.44 -10.38
C ALA A 83 -8.64 0.06 -11.13
N ASP A 84 -9.50 -0.85 -11.60
CA ASP A 84 -10.65 -0.52 -12.45
C ASP A 84 -11.70 0.32 -11.71
N ASP A 85 -11.91 0.10 -10.41
CA ASP A 85 -12.90 0.85 -9.61
C ASP A 85 -12.54 2.34 -9.42
N SER A 86 -11.31 2.76 -9.76
CA SER A 86 -10.82 4.12 -9.50
C SER A 86 -11.04 5.10 -10.67
N GLN A 87 -11.19 4.60 -11.90
CA GLN A 87 -11.35 5.44 -13.09
C GLN A 87 -12.80 5.91 -13.27
N ASP A 88 -13.76 5.00 -13.09
CA ASP A 88 -15.19 5.30 -13.20
C ASP A 88 -15.63 6.40 -12.22
N ALA A 89 -15.06 6.41 -11.00
CA ALA A 89 -15.38 7.40 -9.98
C ALA A 89 -14.81 8.82 -10.26
N PHE A 90 -13.85 8.96 -11.17
CA PHE A 90 -13.25 10.25 -11.54
C PHE A 90 -14.04 10.93 -12.67
N GLU A 91 -14.50 10.15 -13.65
CA GLU A 91 -15.24 10.65 -14.81
C GLU A 91 -16.61 11.23 -14.41
N ASP A 92 -17.33 10.56 -13.50
CA ASP A 92 -18.64 11.02 -13.00
C ASP A 92 -18.58 12.40 -12.32
N LYS A 93 -17.50 12.68 -11.57
CA LYS A 93 -17.33 13.96 -10.86
C LYS A 93 -17.02 15.10 -11.82
N HIS A 94 -16.21 14.83 -12.84
CA HIS A 94 -15.83 15.85 -13.82
C HIS A 94 -16.97 16.16 -14.81
N ALA A 95 -17.75 15.16 -15.22
CA ALA A 95 -18.91 15.36 -16.08
C ALA A 95 -19.97 16.26 -15.43
N SER A 96 -20.27 16.04 -14.14
CA SER A 96 -21.22 16.88 -13.38
C SER A 96 -20.75 18.33 -13.23
N SER A 97 -19.44 18.56 -13.05
CA SER A 97 -18.87 19.91 -12.94
C SER A 97 -18.87 20.72 -14.24
N LYS A 98 -18.88 20.04 -15.40
CA LYS A 98 -18.82 20.66 -16.72
C LYS A 98 -20.19 21.20 -17.15
N LEU A 99 -21.25 20.46 -16.88
CA LEU A 99 -22.63 20.82 -17.22
C LEU A 99 -23.11 22.11 -16.55
N LEU A 100 -22.57 22.46 -15.38
CA LEU A 100 -22.95 23.68 -14.65
C LEU A 100 -22.21 24.95 -15.11
N LYS A 101 -21.15 24.82 -15.92
CA LYS A 101 -20.31 25.96 -16.35
C LYS A 101 -20.67 26.52 -17.72
N ASP A 102 -21.21 25.68 -18.61
CA ASP A 102 -21.45 26.07 -20.00
C ASP A 102 -22.68 27.00 -20.14
N GLU A 103 -23.64 26.96 -19.20
CA GLU A 103 -24.86 27.80 -19.24
C GLU A 103 -24.62 29.28 -18.82
N GLU A 104 -23.62 29.56 -17.99
CA GLU A 104 -23.38 30.92 -17.47
C GLU A 104 -22.46 31.77 -18.37
N GLU A 105 -21.53 31.15 -19.11
CA GLU A 105 -20.55 31.88 -19.92
C GLU A 105 -21.11 32.40 -21.27
N ASP A 106 -22.07 31.70 -21.87
CA ASP A 106 -22.58 32.03 -23.21
C ASP A 106 -23.44 33.30 -23.20
N GLY A 107 -24.20 33.55 -22.13
CA GLY A 107 -24.99 34.79 -21.98
C GLY A 107 -24.15 36.06 -21.82
N LEU A 108 -22.99 35.96 -21.15
CA LEU A 108 -22.10 37.10 -20.92
C LEU A 108 -21.33 37.49 -22.20
N ARG A 109 -20.91 36.49 -22.98
CA ARG A 109 -20.19 36.70 -24.24
C ARG A 109 -21.06 37.37 -25.30
N ASP A 110 -22.33 37.01 -25.36
CA ASP A 110 -23.28 37.62 -26.30
C ASP A 110 -23.63 39.06 -25.92
N LEU A 111 -23.75 39.36 -24.63
CA LEU A 111 -23.93 40.74 -24.15
C LEU A 111 -22.74 41.63 -24.53
N VAL A 112 -21.50 41.15 -24.35
CA VAL A 112 -20.28 41.89 -24.71
C VAL A 112 -20.20 42.12 -26.24
N ARG A 113 -20.57 41.12 -27.05
CA ARG A 113 -20.64 41.27 -28.52
C ARG A 113 -21.64 42.35 -28.95
N HIS A 114 -22.81 42.39 -28.32
CA HIS A 114 -23.79 43.45 -28.56
C HIS A 114 -23.26 44.85 -28.19
N THR A 115 -22.53 44.99 -27.08
CA THR A 115 -21.94 46.29 -26.68
C THR A 115 -20.85 46.80 -27.62
N MET A 116 -20.05 45.89 -28.20
CA MET A 116 -18.97 46.28 -29.11
C MET A 116 -19.49 46.73 -30.47
N PHE A 117 -20.60 46.16 -30.95
CA PHE A 117 -21.18 46.50 -32.24
C PHE A 117 -21.90 47.86 -32.23
N GLU A 118 -22.47 48.29 -31.10
CA GLU A 118 -23.06 49.64 -30.96
C GLU A 118 -22.01 50.77 -30.88
N LYS A 119 -20.84 50.52 -30.27
CA LYS A 119 -19.79 51.55 -30.09
C LYS A 119 -18.98 51.89 -31.35
N GLY A 120 -19.20 51.16 -32.45
CA GLY A 120 -18.50 51.37 -33.72
C GLY A 120 -19.16 52.41 -34.63
N GLN A 121 -19.23 53.68 -34.21
CA GLN A 121 -19.65 54.79 -35.07
C GLN A 121 -18.60 55.91 -35.11
N SER A 122 -17.98 56.08 -36.29
CA SER A 122 -17.17 57.22 -36.77
C SER A 122 -15.82 57.45 -36.05
N LYS A 123 -14.72 57.81 -36.72
CA LYS A 123 -14.51 59.08 -37.45
C LYS A 123 -13.55 58.92 -38.63
N ASN A 124 -13.91 59.63 -39.71
CA ASN A 124 -13.11 59.89 -40.91
C ASN A 124 -11.85 60.75 -40.63
N LEU A 125 -11.00 60.77 -41.67
CA LEU A 125 -10.28 61.92 -42.25
C LEU A 125 -8.77 62.03 -41.98
N GLY A 126 -8.01 62.26 -43.06
CA GLY A 126 -6.69 62.87 -43.07
C GLY A 126 -5.63 62.07 -43.79
#